data_AF-B0PAM1-F1
#
_entry.id   AF-B0PAM1-F1
#
_cell.length_a   1.000
_cell.length_b   1.000
_cell.length_c   1.000
_cell.angle_alpha   90.00
_cell.angle_beta   90.00
_cell.angle_gamma   90.00
#
_symmetry.space_group_name_H-M   'P 1'
#
loop_
_entity.id
_entity.type
_entity.pdbx_description
1 polymer ?
#
loop_
_entity_poly.entity_id
_entity_poly.type
_entity_poly.pdbx_seq_one_letter_code
_entity_poly.pdbx_strand_id
1 'polypeptide(L)'
;MTTSEVCTRYIESDNPYGEIMLMARQSGCKPSEIIYVLNCCGLETPMNIPDECEVVDRVRDKERSPCVFTPELDVKIMELRNSGLLPSKISELIGIDARRISRRLHTLKRWQKSGKPDCADTGGA
;
A
#
# COMPACT_ATOMS: atom_id res chain seq x y z
N MET A 1 -21.02 14.34 -8.88
CA MET A 1 -21.68 14.67 -7.61
C MET A 1 -21.49 16.16 -7.37
N THR A 2 -22.53 16.87 -6.96
CA THR A 2 -22.48 18.31 -6.68
C THR A 2 -22.13 18.58 -5.23
N THR A 3 -21.63 19.78 -4.93
CA THR A 3 -21.33 20.22 -3.55
C THR A 3 -22.54 20.11 -2.63
N SER A 4 -23.74 20.45 -3.11
CA SER A 4 -24.97 20.33 -2.33
C SER A 4 -25.28 18.88 -1.95
N GLU A 5 -25.14 17.95 -2.90
CA GLU A 5 -25.36 16.52 -2.63
C GLU A 5 -24.36 15.96 -1.62
N VAL A 6 -23.09 16.37 -1.70
CA VAL A 6 -22.05 15.97 -0.74
C VAL A 6 -22.40 16.45 0.68
N CYS A 7 -22.76 17.72 0.83
CA CYS A 7 -23.04 18.32 2.13
C CYS A 7 -24.34 17.74 2.74
N THR A 8 -25.40 17.52 1.95
CA THR A 8 -26.64 16.86 2.42
C THR A 8 -26.38 15.43 2.89
N ARG A 9 -25.71 14.60 2.10
CA ARG A 9 -25.45 13.20 2.46
C ARG A 9 -24.57 13.07 3.70
N TYR A 10 -23.62 13.98 3.88
CA TYR A 10 -22.79 14.02 5.09
C TYR A 10 -23.60 14.35 6.35
N ILE A 11 -24.49 15.35 6.27
CA ILE A 11 -25.33 15.78 7.41
C ILE A 11 -26.35 14.70 7.80
N GLU A 12 -26.92 14.01 6.80
CA GLU A 12 -27.93 12.97 7.01
C GLU A 12 -27.35 11.62 7.45
N SER A 13 -26.02 11.46 7.47
CA SER A 13 -25.38 10.19 7.78
C SER A 13 -25.02 10.07 9.27
N ASP A 14 -25.48 8.97 9.88
CA ASP A 14 -25.05 8.55 11.22
C ASP A 14 -23.59 8.05 11.25
N ASN A 15 -22.95 7.89 10.09
CA ASN A 15 -21.56 7.46 9.94
C ASN A 15 -20.80 8.38 8.96
N PRO A 16 -20.35 9.56 9.42
CA PRO A 16 -19.73 10.57 8.56
C PRO A 16 -18.46 10.06 7.86
N TYR A 17 -17.67 9.21 8.53
CA TYR A 17 -16.47 8.61 7.93
C TYR A 17 -16.81 7.64 6.79
N GLY A 18 -17.76 6.73 7.03
CA GLY A 18 -18.20 5.76 6.03
C GLY A 18 -18.81 6.42 4.81
N GLU A 19 -19.59 7.49 5.02
CA GLU A 19 -20.22 8.22 3.92
C GLU A 19 -19.18 8.98 3.08
N ILE A 20 -18.17 9.61 3.70
CA ILE A 20 -17.05 10.24 2.97
C ILE A 20 -16.34 9.22 2.07
N MET A 21 -16.01 8.05 2.61
CA MET A 21 -15.36 6.95 1.86
C MET A 21 -16.22 6.48 0.69
N LEU A 22 -17.53 6.37 0.89
CA LEU A 22 -18.48 5.93 -0.13
C LEU A 22 -18.65 6.98 -1.23
N MET A 23 -18.77 8.27 -0.88
CA MET A 23 -18.86 9.37 -1.84
C MET A 23 -17.59 9.50 -2.69
N ALA A 24 -16.42 9.35 -2.06
CA ALA A 24 -15.13 9.35 -2.76
C ALA A 24 -15.05 8.22 -3.79
N ARG A 25 -15.44 6.99 -3.38
CA ARG A 25 -15.48 5.82 -4.27
C ARG A 25 -16.47 6.00 -5.43
N GLN A 26 -17.66 6.53 -5.17
CA GLN A 26 -18.69 6.76 -6.19
C GLN A 26 -18.27 7.83 -7.20
N SER A 27 -17.51 8.84 -6.74
CA SER A 27 -17.05 9.95 -7.57
C SER A 27 -15.70 9.68 -8.24
N GLY A 28 -15.02 8.58 -7.90
CA GLY A 28 -13.68 8.25 -8.41
C GLY A 28 -12.59 9.20 -7.93
N CYS A 29 -12.80 9.88 -6.79
CA CYS A 29 -11.89 10.87 -6.22
C CYS A 29 -11.34 10.40 -4.86
N LYS A 30 -10.40 11.15 -4.29
CA LYS A 30 -9.85 10.84 -2.97
C LYS A 30 -10.81 11.31 -1.86
N PRO A 31 -10.83 10.63 -0.70
CA PRO A 31 -11.57 11.11 0.48
C PRO A 31 -11.22 12.55 0.88
N SER A 32 -9.96 12.95 0.68
CA SER A 32 -9.48 14.32 0.94
C SER A 32 -10.17 15.38 0.06
N GLU A 33 -10.61 15.04 -1.14
CA GLU A 33 -11.36 15.95 -2.02
C GLU A 33 -12.80 16.14 -1.51
N ILE A 34 -13.42 15.08 -0.98
CA ILE A 34 -14.75 15.17 -0.33
C ILE A 34 -14.65 16.02 0.95
N ILE A 35 -13.62 15.79 1.76
CA ILE A 35 -13.34 16.58 2.97
C ILE A 35 -13.16 18.06 2.63
N TYR A 36 -12.41 18.37 1.57
CA TYR A 36 -12.23 19.75 1.11
C TYR A 36 -13.57 20.43 0.80
N VAL A 37 -14.45 19.74 0.07
CA VAL A 37 -15.79 20.26 -0.24
C VAL A 37 -16.64 20.50 1.02
N LEU A 38 -16.60 19.57 1.98
CA LEU A 38 -17.30 19.70 3.26
C LEU A 38 -16.77 20.88 4.10
N ASN A 39 -15.45 21.06 4.13
CA ASN A 39 -14.82 22.19 4.81
C ASN A 39 -15.19 23.53 4.15
N CYS A 40 -15.30 23.58 2.82
CA CYS A 40 -15.82 24.76 2.12
C CYS A 40 -17.30 25.04 2.43
N CYS A 41 -18.09 24.02 2.79
CA CYS A 41 -19.45 24.15 3.34
C CYS A 41 -19.45 24.55 4.82
N GLY A 42 -18.30 24.68 5.50
CA GLY A 42 -18.20 24.96 6.93
C GLY A 42 -18.54 23.78 7.83
N LEU A 43 -18.54 22.55 7.29
CA LEU A 43 -18.82 21.34 8.06
C LEU A 43 -17.54 20.81 8.68
N GLU A 44 -17.56 20.59 9.99
CA GLU A 44 -16.43 20.04 10.72
C GLU A 44 -16.27 18.56 10.39
N THR A 45 -15.15 18.20 9.76
CA THR A 45 -14.84 16.84 9.35
C THR A 45 -13.83 16.20 10.29
N PRO A 46 -13.92 14.88 10.55
CA PRO A 46 -12.94 14.20 11.39
C PRO A 46 -11.57 14.27 10.71
N MET A 47 -10.65 15.07 11.26
CA MET A 47 -9.31 15.36 10.70
C MET A 47 -8.38 14.14 10.53
N ASN A 48 -8.82 12.94 10.88
CA ASN A 48 -8.05 11.70 10.81
C ASN A 48 -8.71 10.71 9.85
N ILE A 49 -8.93 11.13 8.61
CA ILE A 49 -9.19 10.16 7.53
C ILE A 49 -7.84 9.73 7.00
N PRO A 50 -7.35 8.50 7.32
CA PRO A 50 -6.20 7.97 6.63
C PRO A 50 -6.52 8.03 5.13
N ASP A 51 -5.59 8.54 4.33
CA ASP A 51 -5.74 8.63 2.88
C ASP A 51 -5.81 7.18 2.34
N GLU A 52 -7.01 6.59 2.40
CA GLU A 52 -7.28 5.19 2.09
C GLU A 52 -7.27 4.90 0.59
N CYS A 53 -6.66 5.80 -0.19
CA CYS A 53 -6.07 5.42 -1.46
C CYS A 53 -4.99 4.32 -1.29
N GLU A 54 -4.51 4.06 -0.07
CA GLU A 54 -3.66 2.91 0.26
C GLU A 54 -4.39 1.66 0.81
N VAL A 55 -5.70 1.69 1.08
CA VAL A 55 -6.37 0.59 1.83
C VAL A 55 -7.15 -0.37 0.94
N VAL A 56 -7.36 -0.04 -0.33
CA VAL A 56 -7.90 -1.03 -1.30
C VAL A 56 -6.92 -2.18 -1.59
N ASP A 57 -5.67 -2.10 -1.13
CA ASP A 57 -4.72 -3.23 -1.17
C ASP A 57 -4.63 -4.05 0.12
N ARG A 58 -5.12 -3.54 1.25
CA ARG A 58 -4.92 -4.22 2.54
C ARG A 58 -5.95 -5.31 2.84
N VAL A 59 -7.03 -5.39 2.07
CA VAL A 59 -8.06 -6.43 2.26
C VAL A 59 -7.75 -7.70 1.47
N ARG A 60 -6.90 -7.65 0.43
CA ARG A 60 -6.47 -8.85 -0.32
C ARG A 60 -5.24 -9.56 0.24
N ASP A 61 -4.64 -9.03 1.31
CA ASP A 61 -3.47 -9.63 1.98
C ASP A 61 -3.84 -10.48 3.22
N LYS A 62 -5.14 -10.59 3.57
CA LYS A 62 -5.56 -11.36 4.76
C LYS A 62 -5.57 -12.88 4.59
N GLU A 63 -5.32 -13.39 3.38
CA GLU A 63 -5.25 -14.83 3.08
C GLU A 63 -3.93 -15.26 2.43
N ARG A 64 -2.87 -14.43 2.50
CA ARG A 64 -1.58 -14.80 1.92
C ARG A 64 -0.59 -15.19 2.99
N SER A 65 -0.29 -16.49 3.00
CA SER A 65 0.71 -17.15 3.83
C SER A 65 1.94 -16.25 4.05
N PRO A 66 2.48 -16.18 5.28
CA PRO A 66 3.73 -15.49 5.53
C PRO A 66 4.80 -16.12 4.65
N CYS A 67 5.23 -15.41 3.61
CA CYS A 67 6.27 -15.89 2.73
C CYS A 67 7.60 -15.46 3.34
N VAL A 68 8.34 -16.44 3.84
CA VAL A 68 9.68 -16.24 4.37
C VAL A 68 10.64 -16.16 3.18
N PHE A 69 11.31 -15.02 3.01
CA PHE A 69 12.34 -14.86 1.99
C PHE A 69 13.62 -15.56 2.45
N THR A 70 13.92 -16.72 1.86
CA THR A 70 15.18 -17.44 2.09
C THR A 70 16.27 -16.95 1.12
N PRO A 71 17.57 -17.16 1.44
CA PRO A 71 18.66 -16.81 0.54
C PRO A 71 18.54 -17.45 -0.85
N GLU A 72 18.09 -18.70 -0.92
CA GLU A 72 17.90 -19.44 -2.18
C GLU A 72 16.80 -18.80 -3.03
N LEU A 73 15.73 -18.35 -2.37
CA LEU A 73 14.63 -17.65 -3.00
C LEU A 73 15.06 -16.26 -3.49
N ASP A 74 15.90 -15.55 -2.74
CA ASP A 74 16.45 -14.26 -3.16
C ASP A 74 17.36 -14.38 -4.38
N VAL A 75 18.19 -15.43 -4.44
CA VAL A 75 19.01 -15.73 -5.63
C VAL A 75 18.09 -15.95 -6.83
N LYS A 76 17.07 -16.81 -6.70
CA LYS A 76 16.11 -17.09 -7.77
C LYS A 76 15.38 -15.82 -8.24
N ILE A 77 14.96 -14.95 -7.31
CA ILE A 77 14.32 -13.67 -7.63
C ILE A 77 15.28 -12.73 -8.37
N MET A 78 16.55 -12.67 -7.95
CA MET A 78 17.57 -11.86 -8.63
C MET A 78 17.92 -12.40 -10.01
N GLU A 79 18.07 -13.71 -10.18
CA GLU A 79 18.33 -14.33 -11.48
C GLU A 79 17.21 -14.05 -12.47
N LEU A 80 15.95 -14.24 -12.06
CA LEU A 80 14.78 -13.92 -12.88
C LEU A 80 14.70 -12.43 -13.20
N ARG A 81 15.12 -11.56 -12.27
CA ARG A 81 15.19 -10.12 -12.55
C ARG A 81 16.30 -9.78 -13.54
N ASN A 82 17.46 -10.43 -13.43
CA ASN A 82 18.61 -10.22 -14.30
C ASN A 82 18.38 -10.78 -15.72
N SER A 83 17.52 -11.79 -15.87
CA SER A 83 17.06 -12.27 -17.18
C SER A 83 16.03 -11.34 -17.85
N GLY A 84 15.69 -10.21 -17.23
CA GLY A 84 14.82 -9.18 -17.79
C GLY A 84 13.35 -9.30 -17.41
N LEU A 85 12.98 -10.23 -16.52
CA LEU A 85 11.58 -10.40 -16.12
C LEU A 85 11.10 -9.26 -15.21
N LEU A 86 9.84 -8.88 -15.42
CA LEU A 86 9.13 -7.92 -14.57
C LEU A 86 8.69 -8.59 -13.26
N PRO A 87 8.60 -7.85 -12.14
CA PRO A 87 8.15 -8.41 -10.86
C PRO A 87 6.78 -9.09 -10.91
N SER A 88 5.89 -8.65 -11.81
CA SER A 88 4.61 -9.31 -12.10
C SER A 88 4.79 -10.72 -12.66
N LYS A 89 5.74 -10.91 -13.59
CA LYS A 89 6.02 -12.23 -14.17
C LYS A 89 6.77 -13.14 -13.20
N ILE A 90 7.66 -12.57 -12.39
CA ILE A 90 8.33 -13.31 -11.31
C ILE A 90 7.31 -13.77 -10.25
N SER A 91 6.31 -12.92 -9.96
CA SER A 91 5.20 -13.25 -9.07
C SER A 91 4.42 -14.48 -9.51
N GLU A 92 4.09 -14.56 -10.80
CA GLU A 92 3.42 -15.73 -11.37
C GLU A 92 4.27 -17.01 -11.26
N LEU A 93 5.58 -16.91 -11.42
CA LEU A 93 6.49 -18.07 -11.39
C LEU A 93 6.76 -18.62 -9.99
N ILE A 94 6.76 -17.75 -8.98
CA ILE A 94 7.15 -18.10 -7.61
C ILE A 94 5.91 -18.20 -6.69
N GLY A 95 4.77 -17.64 -7.10
CA GLY A 95 3.55 -17.60 -6.29
C GLY A 95 3.60 -16.55 -5.17
N ILE A 96 4.55 -15.61 -5.22
CA ILE A 96 4.70 -14.53 -4.23
C ILE A 96 4.17 -13.25 -4.85
N ASP A 97 3.47 -12.42 -4.07
CA ASP A 97 2.94 -11.16 -4.56
C ASP A 97 4.02 -10.24 -5.19
N ALA A 98 3.70 -9.65 -6.34
CA ALA A 98 4.60 -8.79 -7.10
C ALA A 98 5.10 -7.57 -6.29
N ARG A 99 4.30 -7.05 -5.35
CA ARG A 99 4.73 -5.97 -4.45
C ARG A 99 5.78 -6.45 -3.47
N ARG A 100 5.61 -7.64 -2.89
CA ARG A 100 6.60 -8.23 -1.98
C ARG A 100 7.91 -8.49 -2.72
N ILE A 101 7.85 -9.02 -3.94
CA ILE A 101 9.04 -9.20 -4.80
C ILE A 101 9.71 -7.85 -5.11
N SER A 102 8.92 -6.83 -5.44
CA SER A 102 9.46 -5.49 -5.75
C SER A 102 10.17 -4.86 -4.56
N ARG A 103 9.56 -4.94 -3.36
CA ARG A 103 10.20 -4.49 -2.10
C ARG A 103 11.47 -5.27 -1.82
N ARG A 104 11.46 -6.59 -1.98
CA ARG A 104 12.63 -7.45 -1.75
C ARG A 104 13.76 -7.12 -2.71
N LEU A 105 13.48 -6.95 -4.01
CA LEU A 105 14.47 -6.55 -5.01
C LEU A 105 15.11 -5.20 -4.69
N HIS A 106 14.36 -4.23 -4.18
CA HIS A 106 14.91 -2.95 -3.74
C HIS A 106 15.89 -3.14 -2.57
N THR A 107 15.53 -3.97 -1.59
CA THR A 107 16.40 -4.32 -0.46
C THR A 107 17.68 -5.03 -0.93
N LEU A 108 17.58 -6.03 -1.81
CA LEU A 108 18.72 -6.78 -2.34
C LEU A 108 19.68 -5.87 -3.14
N LYS A 109 19.14 -4.96 -3.96
CA LYS A 109 19.95 -3.97 -4.69
C LYS A 109 20.65 -2.99 -3.75
N ARG A 110 20.00 -2.60 -2.66
CA ARG A 110 20.62 -1.75 -1.63
C ARG A 110 21.80 -2.48 -0.98
N TRP A 111 21.64 -3.75 -0.65
CA TRP A 111 22.69 -4.58 -0.06
C TRP A 111 23.86 -4.85 -1.01
N GLN A 112 23.59 -4.97 -2.32
CA GLN A 112 24.67 -5.03 -3.32
C GLN A 112 25.43 -3.71 -3.44
N LYS A 113 24.75 -2.56 -3.36
CA LYS A 113 25.38 -1.23 -3.47
C LYS A 113 26.12 -0.78 -2.22
N SER A 114 25.64 -1.15 -1.04
CA SER A 114 26.21 -0.67 0.22
C SER A 114 27.46 -1.43 0.65
N GLY A 115 27.87 -2.47 -0.09
CA GLY A 115 28.62 -3.55 0.53
C GLY A 115 27.74 -4.26 1.56
N LYS A 116 27.92 -5.55 1.71
CA LYS A 116 27.32 -6.32 2.80
C LYS A 116 27.68 -5.59 4.11
N PRO A 117 26.75 -5.27 5.03
CA PRO A 117 27.18 -5.02 6.39
C PRO A 117 27.80 -6.34 6.82
N ASP A 118 29.12 -6.33 7.00
CA ASP A 118 29.81 -7.40 7.70
C ASP A 118 29.02 -7.65 8.97
N CYS A 119 28.57 -8.89 9.14
CA CYS A 119 28.24 -9.41 10.45
C CYS A 119 29.55 -9.46 11.24
N ALA A 120 30.03 -8.29 11.67
CA ALA A 120 31.07 -8.13 12.64
C ALA A 120 30.46 -8.46 13.99
N ASP A 121 30.80 -9.67 14.45
CA ASP A 121 31.20 -9.98 15.82
C ASP A 121 30.80 -8.95 16.89
N THR A 122 29.85 -9.33 17.73
CA THR A 122 29.82 -8.86 19.11
C THR A 122 29.80 -10.09 20.01
N GLY A 123 30.99 -10.63 20.26
CA GLY A 123 31.60 -10.45 21.57
C GLY A 123 31.25 -11.54 22.57
N GLY A 124 32.14 -12.52 22.68
CA GLY A 124 32.34 -13.21 23.94
C GLY A 124 32.94 -12.28 24.99
N ALA A 125 32.36 -12.33 26.19
CA ALA A 125 33.05 -12.34 27.48
C ALA A 125 32.05 -12.83 28.53
#